data_AF-A0A1Q3M0R2-F1
#
_entry.id   AF-A0A1Q3M0R2-F1
#
_cell.length_a   1.000
_cell.length_b   1.000
_cell.length_c   1.000
_cell.angle_alpha   90.00
_cell.angle_beta   90.00
_cell.angle_gamma   90.00
#
_symmetry.space_group_name_H-M   'P 1'
#
loop_
_entity.id
_entity.type
_entity.pdbx_description
1 polymer ?
#
loop_
_entity_poly.entity_id
_entity_poly.type
_entity_poly.pdbx_seq_one_letter_code
_entity_poly.pdbx_strand_id
1 'polypeptide(L)'
;MPHVTAFDTQFGFRRDEVTLANWRAYPFSKWAFQNAGELVPSARIVALESSEAPMRDISGLLGEKLALKSRAETVADFLARSDTDALTVMKDGKIVGDWAAPHMHAGARHIIFSISKSLTAILAGIVEGEGLLDPDAPVTQYVPEAKGSAYGDATVRHVLDMVVSIDIDEAYTDPDSAYGRYRKATLWNPGGGTESLTSFLMTLPRLAEDHGKTFRYRSPNSDLLGIVIERATGRRIPDLMGEKLWQPLGAKNEASVTVDMEGAARTAGGMSVTPRDLARVGEMMRQGGTANGRRIVPQAWVRDTTSAGSSDAWQRGEMVHLFPNGRYRNKWYQPGDGAFCGIGIHGQWLYVDPSTGTVIVKMSSQPEPIDDPLDADCVAFLKALSKMV
;
A
#
# COMPACT_ATOMS: atom_id res chain seq x y z
N MET A 1 19.11 -1.53 -39.62
CA MET A 1 18.33 -2.12 -38.51
C MET A 1 18.17 -1.04 -37.45
N PRO A 2 17.01 -0.88 -36.81
CA PRO A 2 16.89 0.03 -35.67
C PRO A 2 17.89 -0.38 -34.58
N HIS A 3 18.53 0.61 -33.95
CA HIS A 3 19.50 0.39 -32.88
C HIS A 3 18.76 -0.10 -31.63
N VAL A 4 18.90 -1.39 -31.29
CA VAL A 4 18.32 -1.97 -30.07
C VAL A 4 19.08 -1.44 -28.86
N THR A 5 18.40 -0.81 -27.91
CA THR A 5 19.01 -0.27 -26.69
C THR A 5 19.11 -1.33 -25.58
N ALA A 6 19.91 -1.06 -24.55
CA ALA A 6 19.94 -1.90 -23.35
C ALA A 6 18.57 -1.97 -22.66
N PHE A 7 17.81 -0.87 -22.71
CA PHE A 7 16.44 -0.81 -22.21
C PHE A 7 15.53 -1.77 -22.97
N ASP A 8 15.55 -1.73 -24.31
CA ASP A 8 14.72 -2.59 -25.17
C ASP A 8 15.02 -4.06 -24.89
N THR A 9 16.30 -4.39 -24.69
CA THR A 9 16.76 -5.75 -24.35
C THR A 9 16.23 -6.21 -22.99
N GLN A 10 16.22 -5.32 -21.99
CA GLN A 10 15.80 -5.64 -20.62
C GLN A 10 14.28 -5.76 -20.47
N PHE A 11 13.51 -4.88 -21.12
CA PHE A 11 12.08 -4.76 -20.89
C PHE A 11 11.20 -5.25 -22.05
N GLY A 12 11.77 -5.43 -23.25
CA GLY A 12 11.04 -5.90 -24.43
C GLY A 12 10.16 -4.85 -25.12
N PHE A 13 10.31 -3.57 -24.76
CA PHE A 13 9.64 -2.41 -25.38
C PHE A 13 10.56 -1.18 -25.32
N ARG A 14 10.30 -0.14 -26.12
CA ARG A 14 11.13 1.07 -26.10
C ARG A 14 10.73 2.01 -24.97
N ARG A 15 11.70 2.74 -24.42
CA ARG A 15 11.45 3.69 -23.31
C ARG A 15 10.43 4.77 -23.67
N ASP A 16 10.41 5.25 -24.92
CA ASP A 16 9.48 6.30 -25.39
C ASP A 16 8.03 5.80 -25.54
N GLU A 17 7.79 4.50 -25.46
CA GLU A 17 6.44 3.92 -25.44
C GLU A 17 5.78 3.99 -24.06
N VAL A 18 6.56 4.21 -22.99
CA VAL A 18 6.02 4.39 -21.64
C VAL A 18 5.60 5.85 -21.43
N THR A 19 4.30 6.04 -21.26
CA THR A 19 3.66 7.35 -21.13
C THR A 19 2.76 7.39 -19.89
N LEU A 20 2.34 8.59 -19.49
CA LEU A 20 1.34 8.75 -18.41
C LEU A 20 0.00 8.05 -18.73
N ALA A 21 -0.32 7.79 -19.99
CA ALA A 21 -1.55 7.12 -20.38
C ALA A 21 -1.52 5.60 -20.11
N ASN A 22 -0.35 4.97 -20.21
CA ASN A 22 -0.22 3.51 -20.23
C ASN A 22 0.75 2.94 -19.19
N TRP A 23 1.37 3.75 -18.33
CA TRP A 23 2.40 3.30 -17.39
C TRP A 23 1.98 2.19 -16.40
N ARG A 24 0.68 2.04 -16.12
CA ARG A 24 0.15 0.94 -15.30
C ARG A 24 -0.25 -0.29 -16.09
N ALA A 25 -0.31 -0.20 -17.42
CA ALA A 25 -0.65 -1.33 -18.26
C ALA A 25 0.58 -2.22 -18.48
N TYR A 26 0.36 -3.52 -18.52
CA TYR A 26 1.37 -4.47 -18.96
C TYR A 26 1.65 -4.31 -20.47
N PRO A 27 2.90 -4.42 -20.94
CA PRO A 27 4.12 -4.74 -20.18
C PRO A 27 4.82 -3.52 -19.55
N PHE A 28 4.35 -2.29 -19.80
CA PHE A 28 5.01 -1.05 -19.38
C PHE A 28 5.17 -0.93 -17.86
N SER A 29 4.24 -1.51 -17.09
CA SER A 29 4.28 -1.59 -15.62
C SER A 29 5.58 -2.18 -15.06
N LYS A 30 6.20 -3.15 -15.75
CA LYS A 30 7.47 -3.79 -15.34
C LYS A 30 8.60 -2.79 -15.11
N TRP A 31 8.63 -1.73 -15.92
CA TRP A 31 9.58 -0.64 -15.76
C TRP A 31 8.99 0.49 -14.92
N ALA A 32 7.75 0.89 -15.20
CA ALA A 32 7.16 2.09 -14.63
C ALA A 32 6.93 2.00 -13.12
N PHE A 33 6.66 0.81 -12.56
CA PHE A 33 6.46 0.65 -11.13
C PHE A 33 7.73 0.87 -10.32
N GLN A 34 8.90 0.67 -10.94
CA GLN A 34 10.20 1.03 -10.36
C GLN A 34 10.54 2.52 -10.52
N ASN A 35 9.88 3.21 -11.45
CA ASN A 35 10.27 4.53 -11.94
C ASN A 35 9.09 5.52 -12.00
N ALA A 36 8.10 5.37 -11.12
CA ALA A 36 6.87 6.18 -11.14
C ALA A 36 7.16 7.70 -11.07
N GLY A 37 8.25 8.10 -10.40
CA GLY A 37 8.68 9.49 -10.32
C GLY A 37 9.13 10.13 -11.64
N GLU A 38 9.40 9.34 -12.69
CA GLU A 38 9.65 9.87 -14.04
C GLU A 38 8.36 10.24 -14.78
N LEU A 39 7.20 9.78 -14.29
CA LEU A 39 5.91 9.91 -14.95
C LEU A 39 4.94 10.80 -14.17
N VAL A 40 5.04 10.77 -12.84
CA VAL A 40 4.17 11.51 -11.93
C VAL A 40 5.03 12.32 -10.97
N PRO A 41 4.76 13.63 -10.79
CA PRO A 41 5.45 14.44 -9.79
C PRO A 41 5.51 13.74 -8.43
N SER A 42 6.68 13.72 -7.81
CA SER A 42 6.91 12.94 -6.59
C SER A 42 7.76 13.70 -5.58
N ALA A 43 7.37 13.63 -4.32
CA ALA A 43 8.16 14.12 -3.20
C ALA A 43 9.02 13.00 -2.61
N ARG A 44 10.25 13.35 -2.20
CA ARG A 44 11.20 12.45 -1.54
C ARG A 44 10.80 12.25 -0.07
N ILE A 45 10.96 11.02 0.42
CA ILE A 45 10.89 10.68 1.84
C ILE A 45 12.31 10.28 2.26
N VAL A 46 12.93 11.10 3.10
CA VAL A 46 14.35 10.99 3.46
C VAL A 46 14.59 9.76 4.34
N ALA A 47 15.66 9.02 4.06
CA ALA A 47 16.19 7.95 4.89
C ALA A 47 17.48 8.40 5.59
N LEU A 48 17.99 7.58 6.53
CA LEU A 48 19.33 7.81 7.09
C LEU A 48 20.47 7.47 6.11
N GLU A 49 20.14 6.87 4.96
CA GLU A 49 21.06 6.36 3.93
C GLU A 49 22.22 5.54 4.50
N SER A 50 22.12 4.22 4.38
CA SER A 50 23.23 3.34 4.73
C SER A 50 23.27 2.14 3.81
N SER A 51 24.44 1.53 3.68
CA SER A 51 24.61 0.33 2.86
C SER A 51 23.64 -0.77 3.28
N GLU A 52 22.89 -1.28 2.33
CA GLU A 52 22.07 -2.48 2.50
C GLU A 52 22.93 -3.73 2.30
N ALA A 53 22.65 -4.80 3.04
CA ALA A 53 23.37 -6.07 2.83
C ALA A 53 23.07 -6.63 1.42
N PRO A 54 23.94 -7.46 0.84
CA PRO A 54 23.61 -8.19 -0.39
C PRO A 54 22.32 -9.00 -0.26
N MET A 55 21.66 -9.28 -1.39
CA MET A 55 20.51 -10.20 -1.43
C MET A 55 20.87 -11.53 -0.77
N ARG A 56 19.92 -12.09 -0.02
CA ARG A 56 20.10 -13.40 0.60
C ARG A 56 19.54 -14.48 -0.30
N ASP A 57 20.34 -15.51 -0.55
CA ASP A 57 19.94 -16.62 -1.41
C ASP A 57 18.67 -17.31 -0.88
N ILE A 58 17.70 -17.49 -1.78
CA ILE A 58 16.42 -18.15 -1.56
C ILE A 58 16.27 -19.42 -2.40
N SER A 59 17.32 -19.82 -3.13
CA SER A 59 17.33 -20.96 -4.06
C SER A 59 16.76 -22.24 -3.46
N GLY A 60 17.03 -22.50 -2.18
CA GLY A 60 16.50 -23.65 -1.44
C GLY A 60 14.97 -23.68 -1.31
N LEU A 61 14.28 -22.53 -1.36
CA LEU A 61 12.82 -22.48 -1.34
C LEU A 61 12.21 -22.49 -2.74
N LEU A 62 12.95 -22.12 -3.79
CA LEU A 62 12.40 -21.97 -5.14
C LEU A 62 11.81 -23.26 -5.72
N GLY A 63 12.42 -24.41 -5.39
CA GLY A 63 11.96 -25.73 -5.83
C GLY A 63 10.86 -26.35 -4.96
N GLU A 64 10.53 -25.74 -3.83
CA GLU A 64 9.51 -26.26 -2.91
C GLU A 64 8.13 -26.20 -3.55
N LYS A 65 7.35 -27.26 -3.38
CA LYS A 65 6.00 -27.37 -3.93
C LYS A 65 4.96 -26.86 -2.94
N LEU A 66 4.05 -26.03 -3.44
CA LEU A 66 2.95 -25.46 -2.70
C LEU A 66 1.63 -25.99 -3.26
N ALA A 67 0.71 -26.35 -2.37
CA ALA A 67 -0.68 -26.60 -2.75
C ALA A 67 -1.46 -25.27 -2.62
N LEU A 68 -1.70 -24.61 -3.74
CA LEU A 68 -2.49 -23.38 -3.82
C LEU A 68 -3.97 -23.71 -4.07
N LYS A 69 -4.83 -22.70 -4.14
CA LYS A 69 -6.26 -22.95 -4.37
C LYS A 69 -6.52 -23.48 -5.78
N SER A 70 -5.82 -22.93 -6.77
CA SER A 70 -6.02 -23.32 -8.17
C SER A 70 -5.23 -24.56 -8.60
N ARG A 71 -3.99 -24.72 -8.12
CA ARG A 71 -3.08 -25.80 -8.52
C ARG A 71 -1.95 -26.03 -7.52
N ALA A 72 -1.25 -27.16 -7.68
CA ALA A 72 0.04 -27.37 -7.06
C ALA A 72 1.15 -26.93 -8.02
N GLU A 73 2.11 -26.13 -7.54
CA GLU A 73 3.24 -25.63 -8.33
C GLU A 73 4.44 -25.33 -7.43
N THR A 74 5.62 -25.08 -8.01
CA THR A 74 6.78 -24.66 -7.22
C THR A 74 6.68 -23.19 -6.82
N VAL A 75 7.46 -22.78 -5.80
CA VAL A 75 7.62 -21.35 -5.47
C VAL A 75 8.05 -20.57 -6.70
N ALA A 76 9.04 -21.05 -7.46
CA ALA A 76 9.52 -20.37 -8.67
C ALA A 76 8.41 -20.20 -9.74
N ASP A 77 7.64 -21.26 -10.00
CA ASP A 77 6.54 -21.22 -10.97
C ASP A 77 5.47 -20.21 -10.57
N PHE A 78 5.17 -20.13 -9.26
CA PHE A 78 4.20 -19.17 -8.75
C PHE A 78 4.72 -17.73 -8.88
N LEU A 79 5.98 -17.47 -8.55
CA LEU A 79 6.58 -16.14 -8.69
C LEU A 79 6.52 -15.67 -10.15
N ALA A 80 6.81 -16.56 -11.10
CA ALA A 80 6.72 -16.28 -12.54
C ALA A 80 5.27 -16.06 -13.00
N ARG A 81 4.33 -16.94 -12.64
CA ARG A 81 2.91 -16.84 -13.04
C ARG A 81 2.23 -15.59 -12.49
N SER A 82 2.62 -15.17 -11.29
CA SER A 82 2.00 -14.03 -10.59
C SER A 82 2.71 -12.70 -10.85
N ASP A 83 3.50 -12.62 -11.94
CA ASP A 83 4.31 -11.46 -12.35
C ASP A 83 5.01 -10.80 -11.15
N THR A 84 5.70 -11.62 -10.36
CA THR A 84 6.46 -11.11 -9.22
C THR A 84 7.69 -10.39 -9.73
N ASP A 85 7.93 -9.21 -9.18
CA ASP A 85 9.13 -8.41 -9.43
C ASP A 85 10.13 -8.60 -8.30
N ALA A 86 9.66 -8.64 -7.05
CA ALA A 86 10.49 -8.91 -5.88
C ALA A 86 9.75 -9.72 -4.81
N LEU A 87 10.50 -10.59 -4.13
CA LEU A 87 10.08 -11.26 -2.91
C LEU A 87 11.16 -11.04 -1.84
N THR A 88 10.77 -10.64 -0.65
CA THR A 88 11.63 -10.60 0.53
C THR A 88 10.93 -11.34 1.67
N VAL A 89 11.65 -12.28 2.30
CA VAL A 89 11.18 -13.03 3.46
C VAL A 89 12.05 -12.70 4.66
N MET A 90 11.42 -12.28 5.74
CA MET A 90 12.05 -11.98 7.02
C MET A 90 11.50 -12.91 8.09
N LYS A 91 12.38 -13.47 8.93
CA LYS A 91 12.07 -14.31 10.08
C LYS A 91 12.74 -13.73 11.31
N ASP A 92 11.96 -13.43 12.34
CA ASP A 92 12.45 -12.91 13.62
C ASP A 92 13.43 -11.74 13.48
N GLY A 93 13.04 -10.76 12.64
CA GLY A 93 13.82 -9.55 12.37
C GLY A 93 15.03 -9.74 11.44
N LYS A 94 15.24 -10.94 10.88
CA LYS A 94 16.35 -11.23 9.96
C LYS A 94 15.83 -11.56 8.58
N ILE A 95 16.40 -10.94 7.54
CA ILE A 95 16.15 -11.35 6.16
C ILE A 95 16.68 -12.77 5.97
N VAL A 96 15.81 -13.70 5.58
CA VAL A 96 16.14 -15.12 5.34
C VAL A 96 16.17 -15.49 3.86
N GLY A 97 15.53 -14.69 2.99
CA GLY A 97 15.64 -14.87 1.54
C GLY A 97 15.13 -13.66 0.78
N ASP A 98 15.75 -13.41 -0.38
CA ASP A 98 15.28 -12.45 -1.37
C ASP A 98 15.25 -13.10 -2.76
N TRP A 99 14.28 -12.69 -3.57
CA TRP A 99 14.21 -13.00 -4.99
C TRP A 99 13.89 -11.71 -5.76
N ALA A 100 14.44 -11.58 -6.96
CA ALA A 100 14.13 -10.50 -7.88
C ALA A 100 13.98 -11.05 -9.30
N ALA A 101 12.99 -10.55 -10.03
CA ALA A 101 12.84 -10.84 -11.45
C ALA A 101 14.00 -10.24 -12.25
N PRO A 102 14.29 -10.77 -13.47
CA PRO A 102 15.39 -10.27 -14.30
C PRO A 102 15.34 -8.76 -14.59
N HIS A 103 14.15 -8.15 -14.61
CA HIS A 103 13.96 -6.73 -14.85
C HIS A 103 13.91 -5.87 -13.57
N MET A 104 13.93 -6.49 -12.38
CA MET A 104 13.86 -5.80 -11.09
C MET A 104 15.25 -5.63 -10.48
N HIS A 105 15.60 -4.39 -10.13
CA HIS A 105 16.79 -4.13 -9.33
C HIS A 105 16.44 -4.19 -7.83
N ALA A 106 17.07 -5.05 -7.05
CA ALA A 106 16.66 -5.29 -5.65
C ALA A 106 16.75 -4.06 -4.72
N GLY A 107 17.62 -3.10 -5.05
CA GLY A 107 17.71 -1.80 -4.36
C GLY A 107 16.79 -0.70 -4.94
N ALA A 108 16.06 -0.97 -6.02
CA ALA A 108 15.13 0.00 -6.58
C ALA A 108 13.88 0.13 -5.71
N ARG A 109 13.34 1.35 -5.65
CA ARG A 109 12.00 1.57 -5.14
C ARG A 109 11.01 0.90 -6.09
N HIS A 110 9.90 0.43 -5.54
CA HIS A 110 8.76 -0.06 -6.30
C HIS A 110 7.50 0.60 -5.73
N ILE A 111 6.59 1.06 -6.58
CA ILE A 111 5.31 1.60 -6.12
C ILE A 111 4.51 0.50 -5.44
N ILE A 112 4.03 0.77 -4.22
CA ILE A 112 3.37 -0.25 -3.39
C ILE A 112 1.84 -0.16 -3.42
N PHE A 113 1.32 0.72 -4.27
CA PHE A 113 -0.09 1.03 -4.39
C PHE A 113 -0.74 1.14 -3.00
N SER A 114 -1.80 0.39 -2.75
CA SER A 114 -2.62 0.54 -1.56
C SER A 114 -1.98 0.11 -0.25
N ILE A 115 -0.78 -0.49 -0.25
CA ILE A 115 0.01 -0.64 0.98
C ILE A 115 0.38 0.75 1.55
N SER A 116 0.43 1.79 0.71
CA SER A 116 0.58 3.20 1.14
C SER A 116 -0.45 3.61 2.20
N LYS A 117 -1.67 3.06 2.15
CA LYS A 117 -2.72 3.31 3.13
C LYS A 117 -2.31 2.86 4.52
N SER A 118 -1.71 1.68 4.61
CA SER A 118 -1.23 1.07 5.84
C SER A 118 -0.08 1.88 6.46
N LEU A 119 0.84 2.41 5.65
CA LEU A 119 1.89 3.34 6.09
C LEU A 119 1.31 4.68 6.58
N THR A 120 0.28 5.19 5.90
CA THR A 120 -0.41 6.42 6.30
C THR A 120 -1.12 6.26 7.65
N ALA A 121 -1.72 5.10 7.92
CA ALA A 121 -2.33 4.83 9.22
C ALA A 121 -1.32 4.60 10.34
N ILE A 122 -0.11 4.11 10.03
CA ILE A 122 1.00 4.13 10.99
C ILE A 122 1.32 5.58 11.38
N LEU A 123 1.43 6.48 10.41
CA LEU A 123 1.68 7.90 10.67
C LEU A 123 0.55 8.54 11.48
N ALA A 124 -0.71 8.21 11.18
CA ALA A 124 -1.86 8.63 11.99
C ALA A 124 -1.72 8.19 13.46
N GLY A 125 -1.29 6.95 13.71
CA GLY A 125 -1.07 6.44 15.06
C GLY A 125 0.09 7.11 15.80
N ILE A 126 1.14 7.53 15.08
CA ILE A 126 2.22 8.33 15.69
C ILE A 126 1.67 9.69 16.14
N VAL A 127 0.93 10.36 15.25
CA VAL A 127 0.34 11.69 15.51
C VAL A 127 -0.75 11.64 16.59
N GLU A 128 -1.51 10.55 16.67
CA GLU A 128 -2.44 10.27 17.77
C GLU A 128 -1.71 10.13 19.10
N GLY A 129 -0.62 9.35 19.14
CA GLY A 129 0.22 9.22 20.34
C GLY A 129 0.88 10.52 20.79
N GLU A 130 1.00 11.51 19.89
CA GLU A 130 1.47 12.87 20.19
C GLU A 130 0.33 13.80 20.66
N GLY A 131 -0.92 13.33 20.70
CA GLY A 131 -2.09 14.10 21.11
C GLY A 131 -2.59 15.11 20.08
N LEU A 132 -2.14 15.00 18.83
CA LEU A 132 -2.48 15.93 17.75
C LEU A 132 -3.67 15.45 16.90
N LEU A 133 -3.99 14.16 16.96
CA LEU A 133 -5.09 13.54 16.23
C LEU A 133 -5.91 12.67 17.17
N ASP A 134 -7.21 12.89 17.17
CA ASP A 134 -8.21 12.05 17.83
C ASP A 134 -9.00 11.28 16.76
N PRO A 135 -8.94 9.94 16.72
CA PRO A 135 -9.73 9.13 15.80
C PRO A 135 -11.24 9.34 15.96
N ASP A 136 -11.74 9.61 17.16
CA ASP A 136 -13.18 9.71 17.41
C ASP A 136 -13.73 11.11 17.13
N ALA A 137 -12.86 12.09 16.89
CA ALA A 137 -13.23 13.43 16.47
C ALA A 137 -13.85 13.45 15.06
N PRO A 138 -14.79 14.38 14.79
CA PRO A 138 -15.33 14.57 13.45
C PRO A 138 -14.24 15.04 12.49
N VAL A 139 -14.29 14.59 11.23
CA VAL A 139 -13.34 15.01 10.17
C VAL A 139 -13.29 16.52 10.05
N THR A 140 -14.43 17.19 10.18
CA THR A 140 -14.56 18.65 10.06
C THR A 140 -13.81 19.43 11.14
N GLN A 141 -13.35 18.78 12.21
CA GLN A 141 -12.43 19.40 13.17
C GLN A 141 -11.07 19.72 12.52
N TYR A 142 -10.60 18.86 11.61
CA TYR A 142 -9.31 19.02 10.93
C TYR A 142 -9.47 19.60 9.52
N VAL A 143 -10.58 19.27 8.84
CA VAL A 143 -10.87 19.68 7.46
C VAL A 143 -12.26 20.33 7.41
N PRO A 144 -12.43 21.58 7.87
CA PRO A 144 -13.74 22.25 7.94
C PRO A 144 -14.49 22.29 6.60
N GLU A 145 -13.77 22.41 5.50
CA GLU A 145 -14.30 22.41 4.14
C GLU A 145 -14.96 21.08 3.73
N ALA A 146 -14.74 19.99 4.47
CA ALA A 146 -15.37 18.70 4.23
C ALA A 146 -16.87 18.65 4.57
N LYS A 147 -17.41 19.68 5.24
CA LYS A 147 -18.80 19.74 5.73
C LYS A 147 -19.86 19.42 4.68
N GLY A 148 -19.62 19.76 3.41
CA GLY A 148 -20.55 19.54 2.30
C GLY A 148 -20.38 18.20 1.56
N SER A 149 -19.40 17.39 1.94
CA SER A 149 -19.05 16.13 1.27
C SER A 149 -19.54 14.91 2.06
N ALA A 150 -19.27 13.71 1.55
CA ALA A 150 -19.47 12.43 2.24
C ALA A 150 -18.80 12.32 3.61
N TYR A 151 -17.88 13.24 3.92
CA TYR A 151 -17.10 13.24 5.14
C TYR A 151 -17.58 14.22 6.20
N GLY A 152 -18.59 15.05 5.88
CA GLY A 152 -19.03 16.17 6.72
C GLY A 152 -19.53 15.76 8.11
N ASP A 153 -20.06 14.54 8.24
CA ASP A 153 -20.54 13.94 9.50
C ASP A 153 -19.77 12.65 9.87
N ALA A 154 -18.67 12.35 9.18
CA ALA A 154 -17.82 11.20 9.49
C ALA A 154 -16.81 11.54 10.61
N THR A 155 -16.40 10.55 11.39
CA THR A 155 -15.24 10.64 12.29
C THR A 155 -13.97 10.21 11.55
N VAL A 156 -12.81 10.60 12.07
CA VAL A 156 -11.51 10.11 11.55
C VAL A 156 -11.41 8.59 11.64
N ARG A 157 -12.07 7.97 12.63
CA ARG A 157 -12.21 6.53 12.82
C ARG A 157 -12.96 5.88 11.66
N HIS A 158 -14.07 6.46 11.21
CA HIS A 158 -14.78 5.96 10.03
C HIS A 158 -13.88 5.99 8.79
N VAL A 159 -13.10 7.06 8.64
CA VAL A 159 -12.13 7.21 7.57
C VAL A 159 -11.05 6.14 7.66
N LEU A 160 -10.41 5.92 8.82
CA LEU A 160 -9.39 4.90 9.07
C LEU A 160 -9.87 3.49 8.73
N ASP A 161 -11.10 3.16 9.12
CA ASP A 161 -11.65 1.81 9.04
C ASP A 161 -12.38 1.51 7.73
N MET A 162 -12.40 2.46 6.78
CA MET A 162 -13.09 2.31 5.48
C MET A 162 -14.59 1.99 5.64
N VAL A 163 -15.23 2.63 6.62
CA VAL A 163 -16.67 2.48 6.90
C VAL A 163 -17.43 3.79 6.67
N VAL A 164 -16.90 4.63 5.78
CA VAL A 164 -17.60 5.83 5.32
C VAL A 164 -18.63 5.43 4.26
N SER A 165 -19.88 5.83 4.45
CA SER A 165 -20.95 5.78 3.46
C SER A 165 -20.73 6.78 2.32
N ILE A 166 -19.73 6.52 1.48
CA ILE A 166 -19.33 7.35 0.35
C ILE A 166 -19.78 6.73 -0.97
N ASP A 167 -20.32 7.56 -1.86
CA ASP A 167 -20.88 7.17 -3.16
C ASP A 167 -19.87 7.42 -4.28
N ILE A 168 -18.94 6.48 -4.42
CA ILE A 168 -17.98 6.42 -5.54
C ILE A 168 -17.55 4.97 -5.70
N ASP A 169 -17.51 4.45 -6.92
CA ASP A 169 -16.94 3.13 -7.20
C ASP A 169 -15.55 3.23 -7.80
N GLU A 170 -14.66 2.31 -7.43
CA GLU A 170 -13.29 2.28 -7.94
C GLU A 170 -13.20 1.56 -9.29
N ALA A 171 -13.81 2.13 -10.32
CA ALA A 171 -13.74 1.59 -11.68
C ALA A 171 -12.34 1.80 -12.30
N TYR A 172 -11.41 0.88 -12.03
CA TYR A 172 -9.99 0.97 -12.40
C TYR A 172 -9.72 1.10 -13.91
N THR A 173 -10.66 0.69 -14.75
CA THR A 173 -10.53 0.61 -16.22
C THR A 173 -11.36 1.65 -16.96
N ASP A 174 -12.21 2.42 -16.28
CA ASP A 174 -13.06 3.44 -16.88
C ASP A 174 -12.49 4.85 -16.64
N PRO A 175 -11.91 5.51 -17.67
CA PRO A 175 -11.30 6.84 -17.55
C PRO A 175 -12.32 7.99 -17.40
N ASP A 176 -13.59 7.74 -17.68
CA ASP A 176 -14.68 8.73 -17.64
C ASP A 176 -15.54 8.61 -16.37
N SER A 177 -15.32 7.56 -15.58
CA SER A 177 -15.89 7.39 -14.24
C SER A 177 -15.46 8.49 -13.24
N ALA A 178 -16.16 8.58 -12.11
CA ALA A 178 -15.74 9.41 -10.98
C ALA A 178 -14.33 9.02 -10.48
N TYR A 179 -13.95 7.74 -10.60
CA TYR A 179 -12.60 7.27 -10.31
C TYR A 179 -11.56 7.68 -11.36
N GLY A 180 -11.98 7.82 -12.62
CA GLY A 180 -11.18 8.44 -13.68
C GLY A 180 -10.87 9.91 -13.37
N ARG A 181 -11.87 10.70 -12.94
CA ARG A 181 -11.69 12.07 -12.45
C ARG A 181 -10.75 12.13 -11.25
N TYR A 182 -10.93 11.24 -10.26
CA TYR A 182 -10.04 11.11 -9.11
C TYR A 182 -8.57 10.91 -9.52
N ARG A 183 -8.29 10.01 -10.47
CA ARG A 183 -6.93 9.79 -10.97
C ARG A 183 -6.35 10.98 -11.74
N LYS A 184 -7.19 11.74 -12.45
CA LYS A 184 -6.78 13.02 -13.07
C LYS A 184 -6.41 14.06 -12.01
N ALA A 185 -7.20 14.15 -10.93
CA ALA A 185 -6.92 15.04 -9.80
C ALA A 185 -5.61 14.72 -9.07
N THR A 186 -5.16 13.45 -9.12
CA THR A 186 -3.85 13.04 -8.56
C THR A 186 -2.71 13.11 -9.57
N LEU A 187 -2.93 13.63 -10.78
CA LEU A 187 -1.97 13.63 -11.90
C LEU A 187 -1.51 12.24 -12.36
N TRP A 188 -2.29 11.20 -12.04
CA TRP A 188 -1.98 9.81 -12.38
C TRP A 188 -2.48 9.40 -13.77
N ASN A 189 -3.30 10.24 -14.39
CA ASN A 189 -3.84 10.09 -15.74
C ASN A 189 -3.66 11.40 -16.53
N PRO A 190 -3.57 11.32 -17.87
CA PRO A 190 -3.63 12.50 -18.73
C PRO A 190 -4.90 13.32 -18.51
N GLY A 191 -4.81 14.63 -18.77
CA GLY A 191 -5.94 15.56 -18.57
C GLY A 191 -6.17 15.98 -17.12
N GLY A 192 -5.21 15.73 -16.23
CA GLY A 192 -5.16 16.32 -14.88
C GLY A 192 -4.68 17.77 -14.87
N GLY A 193 -4.53 18.34 -13.66
CA GLY A 193 -3.98 19.68 -13.45
C GLY A 193 -5.00 20.82 -13.46
N THR A 194 -6.30 20.50 -13.53
CA THR A 194 -7.41 21.45 -13.45
C THR A 194 -8.19 21.37 -12.14
N GLU A 195 -7.96 20.31 -11.37
CA GLU A 195 -8.60 20.03 -10.09
C GLU A 195 -7.57 19.36 -9.19
N SER A 196 -7.45 19.84 -7.94
CA SER A 196 -6.59 19.21 -6.95
C SER A 196 -7.27 18.00 -6.30
N LEU A 197 -6.46 17.11 -5.73
CA LEU A 197 -6.93 15.96 -4.97
C LEU A 197 -7.86 16.42 -3.84
N THR A 198 -7.46 17.43 -3.08
CA THR A 198 -8.29 17.98 -1.99
C THR A 198 -9.63 18.46 -2.50
N SER A 199 -9.64 19.25 -3.59
CA SER A 199 -10.88 19.76 -4.20
C SER A 199 -11.81 18.62 -4.62
N PHE A 200 -11.27 17.60 -5.30
CA PHE A 200 -12.04 16.44 -5.71
C PHE A 200 -12.71 15.73 -4.52
N LEU A 201 -11.97 15.49 -3.43
CA LEU A 201 -12.49 14.80 -2.25
C LEU A 201 -13.69 15.52 -1.63
N MET A 202 -13.70 16.86 -1.66
CA MET A 202 -14.81 17.66 -1.14
C MET A 202 -16.09 17.56 -1.99
N THR A 203 -16.01 17.00 -3.20
CA THR A 203 -17.17 16.80 -4.09
C THR A 203 -17.84 15.43 -3.94
N LEU A 204 -17.27 14.53 -3.13
CA LEU A 204 -17.76 13.15 -3.06
C LEU A 204 -19.13 13.08 -2.37
N PRO A 205 -20.13 12.43 -2.98
CA PRO A 205 -21.47 12.32 -2.41
C PRO A 205 -21.54 11.30 -1.27
N ARG A 206 -22.44 11.54 -0.33
CA ARG A 206 -22.75 10.63 0.79
C ARG A 206 -23.86 9.67 0.38
N LEU A 207 -23.69 8.38 0.68
CA LEU A 207 -24.78 7.40 0.62
C LEU A 207 -25.76 7.61 1.78
N ALA A 208 -26.97 7.03 1.66
CA ALA A 208 -28.00 7.15 2.68
C ALA A 208 -27.69 6.40 3.99
N GLU A 209 -26.91 5.30 3.93
CA GLU A 209 -26.55 4.50 5.11
C GLU A 209 -25.70 5.30 6.11
N ASP A 210 -25.86 5.05 7.41
CA ASP A 210 -24.96 5.60 8.43
C ASP A 210 -23.51 5.10 8.27
N HIS A 211 -22.55 5.95 8.60
CA HIS A 211 -21.16 5.53 8.73
C HIS A 211 -21.00 4.41 9.78
N GLY A 212 -19.91 3.65 9.68
CA GLY A 212 -19.61 2.56 10.62
C GLY A 212 -20.34 1.25 10.32
N LYS A 213 -21.38 1.26 9.47
CA LYS A 213 -22.19 0.07 9.19
C LYS A 213 -21.48 -0.88 8.25
N THR A 214 -21.08 -0.45 7.06
CA THR A 214 -20.60 -1.37 6.03
C THR A 214 -19.19 -1.00 5.60
N PHE A 215 -18.30 -1.99 5.58
CA PHE A 215 -16.94 -1.82 5.05
C PHE A 215 -17.02 -1.60 3.53
N ARG A 216 -16.55 -0.43 3.09
CA ARG A 216 -16.43 -0.04 1.69
C ARG A 216 -15.01 0.40 1.42
N TYR A 217 -14.29 -0.44 0.69
CA TYR A 217 -12.94 -0.11 0.29
C TYR A 217 -12.96 1.05 -0.71
N ARG A 218 -12.51 2.23 -0.29
CA ARG A 218 -12.50 3.44 -1.13
C ARG A 218 -11.22 4.23 -0.86
N SER A 219 -10.35 4.33 -1.86
CA SER A 219 -9.07 5.03 -1.80
C SER A 219 -9.18 6.49 -1.38
N PRO A 220 -10.21 7.26 -1.80
CA PRO A 220 -10.42 8.63 -1.32
C PRO A 220 -10.33 8.80 0.20
N ASN A 221 -10.81 7.81 0.97
CA ASN A 221 -10.73 7.84 2.43
C ASN A 221 -9.28 7.98 2.93
N SER A 222 -8.30 7.39 2.24
CA SER A 222 -6.92 7.44 2.74
C SER A 222 -6.19 8.71 2.33
N ASP A 223 -6.58 9.37 1.23
CA ASP A 223 -6.11 10.74 0.93
C ASP A 223 -6.67 11.75 1.89
N LEU A 224 -7.95 11.64 2.22
CA LEU A 224 -8.52 12.47 3.26
C LEU A 224 -7.78 12.25 4.58
N LEU A 225 -7.42 11.02 4.95
CA LEU A 225 -6.59 10.75 6.12
C LEU A 225 -5.23 11.45 6.03
N GLY A 226 -4.61 11.47 4.84
CA GLY A 226 -3.40 12.24 4.58
C GLY A 226 -3.58 13.72 4.87
N ILE A 227 -4.64 14.33 4.32
CA ILE A 227 -4.98 15.74 4.55
C ILE A 227 -5.25 16.01 6.04
N VAL A 228 -6.01 15.14 6.73
CA VAL A 228 -6.27 15.23 8.17
C VAL A 228 -4.96 15.27 8.95
N ILE A 229 -3.99 14.39 8.64
CA ILE A 229 -2.67 14.38 9.28
C ILE A 229 -1.92 15.70 9.02
N GLU A 230 -1.92 16.19 7.78
CA GLU A 230 -1.24 17.46 7.45
C GLU A 230 -1.89 18.65 8.18
N ARG A 231 -3.21 18.67 8.31
CA ARG A 231 -3.94 19.72 9.04
C ARG A 231 -3.76 19.65 10.55
N ALA A 232 -3.72 18.44 11.13
CA ALA A 232 -3.48 18.22 12.55
C ALA A 232 -2.06 18.66 12.99
N THR A 233 -1.09 18.52 12.09
CA THR A 233 0.34 18.73 12.41
C THR A 233 0.91 20.03 11.84
N GLY A 234 0.27 20.61 10.82
CA GLY A 234 0.84 21.69 10.01
C GLY A 234 2.04 21.27 9.14
N ARG A 235 2.25 19.96 8.94
CA ARG A 235 3.43 19.41 8.26
C ARG A 235 3.04 18.49 7.12
N ARG A 236 3.84 18.47 6.05
CA ARG A 236 3.59 17.61 4.89
C ARG A 236 3.83 16.13 5.21
N ILE A 237 3.06 15.26 4.57
CA ILE A 237 3.23 13.79 4.68
C ILE A 237 4.67 13.32 4.43
N PRO A 238 5.36 13.68 3.33
CA PRO A 238 6.71 13.17 3.08
C PRO A 238 7.71 13.55 4.18
N ASP A 239 7.58 14.75 4.75
CA ASP A 239 8.47 15.26 5.80
C ASP A 239 8.22 14.54 7.13
N LEU A 240 6.95 14.40 7.51
CA LEU A 240 6.54 13.62 8.68
C LEU A 240 6.95 12.16 8.56
N MET A 241 6.70 11.54 7.40
CA MET A 241 7.03 10.14 7.15
C MET A 241 8.54 9.92 7.29
N GLY A 242 9.36 10.80 6.72
CA GLY A 242 10.82 10.74 6.84
C GLY A 242 11.28 10.81 8.29
N GLU A 243 10.86 11.84 9.02
CA GLU A 243 11.33 12.10 10.39
C GLU A 243 10.78 11.12 11.42
N LYS A 244 9.47 10.83 11.36
CA LYS A 244 8.77 10.10 12.43
C LYS A 244 8.74 8.59 12.21
N LEU A 245 8.76 8.13 10.96
CA LEU A 245 8.71 6.70 10.64
C LEU A 245 10.00 6.20 10.00
N TRP A 246 10.39 6.75 8.85
CA TRP A 246 11.38 6.16 7.96
C TRP A 246 12.79 6.15 8.55
N GLN A 247 13.24 7.29 9.09
CA GLN A 247 14.54 7.38 9.75
C GLN A 247 14.60 6.56 11.05
N PRO A 248 13.63 6.66 12.00
CA PRO A 248 13.63 5.84 13.22
C PRO A 248 13.54 4.34 12.95
N LEU A 249 12.87 3.92 11.88
CA LEU A 249 12.80 2.53 11.44
C LEU A 249 14.18 1.98 11.06
N GLY A 250 15.14 2.85 10.74
CA GLY A 250 16.43 2.48 10.20
C GLY A 250 16.33 2.04 8.73
N ALA A 251 15.37 2.61 7.99
CA ALA A 251 15.22 2.37 6.56
C ALA A 251 16.53 2.74 5.84
N LYS A 252 16.91 1.90 4.88
CA LYS A 252 18.21 1.96 4.21
C LYS A 252 18.19 2.83 2.97
N ASN A 253 17.06 2.83 2.28
CA ASN A 253 16.88 3.55 1.03
C ASN A 253 15.81 4.62 1.22
N GLU A 254 15.93 5.69 0.45
CA GLU A 254 14.86 6.68 0.36
C GLU A 254 13.56 6.05 -0.12
N ALA A 255 12.46 6.63 0.32
CA ALA A 255 11.16 6.40 -0.27
C ALA A 255 10.73 7.62 -1.08
N SER A 256 9.62 7.50 -1.80
CA SER A 256 8.96 8.65 -2.42
C SER A 256 7.46 8.51 -2.35
N VAL A 257 6.75 9.61 -2.49
CA VAL A 257 5.30 9.63 -2.64
C VAL A 257 4.91 10.54 -3.79
N THR A 258 4.08 10.07 -4.72
CA THR A 258 3.53 10.93 -5.78
C THR A 258 2.67 12.05 -5.17
N VAL A 259 2.67 13.21 -5.81
CA VAL A 259 1.94 14.40 -5.36
C VAL A 259 1.08 14.98 -6.48
N ASP A 260 -0.01 15.65 -6.10
CA ASP A 260 -0.87 16.36 -7.05
C ASP A 260 -0.32 17.75 -7.42
N MET A 261 -1.14 18.56 -8.10
CA MET A 261 -0.78 19.91 -8.54
C MET A 261 -0.55 20.91 -7.39
N GLU A 262 -1.07 20.64 -6.19
CA GLU A 262 -0.87 21.47 -4.98
C GLU A 262 0.24 20.90 -4.08
N GLY A 263 0.83 19.76 -4.45
CA GLY A 263 1.85 19.09 -3.66
C GLY A 263 1.29 18.18 -2.57
N ALA A 264 -0.02 17.90 -2.57
CA ALA A 264 -0.67 16.98 -1.65
C ALA A 264 -0.25 15.54 -1.96
N ALA A 265 0.16 14.80 -0.93
CA ALA A 265 0.67 13.44 -1.10
C ALA A 265 -0.47 12.45 -1.41
N ARG A 266 -0.23 11.58 -2.40
CA ARG A 266 -1.13 10.48 -2.76
C ARG A 266 -1.01 9.34 -1.73
N THR A 267 -1.55 9.52 -0.54
CA THR A 267 -1.38 8.58 0.59
C THR A 267 -2.11 7.26 0.42
N ALA A 268 -3.15 7.19 -0.43
CA ALA A 268 -3.83 5.92 -0.67
C ALA A 268 -3.15 4.99 -1.68
N GLY A 269 -2.10 5.44 -2.39
CA GLY A 269 -1.52 4.62 -3.46
C GLY A 269 -0.10 4.97 -3.91
N GLY A 270 0.41 6.15 -3.59
CA GLY A 270 1.52 6.74 -4.31
C GLY A 270 2.89 6.54 -3.72
N MET A 271 3.04 5.74 -2.66
CA MET A 271 4.35 5.50 -2.06
C MET A 271 5.15 4.50 -2.88
N SER A 272 6.44 4.75 -3.03
CA SER A 272 7.41 3.83 -3.60
C SER A 272 8.54 3.59 -2.61
N VAL A 273 8.82 2.32 -2.31
CA VAL A 273 9.79 1.88 -1.29
C VAL A 273 10.53 0.64 -1.78
N THR A 274 11.64 0.28 -1.14
CA THR A 274 12.31 -1.00 -1.45
C THR A 274 11.60 -2.17 -0.74
N PRO A 275 11.72 -3.41 -1.26
CA PRO A 275 11.12 -4.59 -0.63
C PRO A 275 11.55 -4.79 0.83
N ARG A 276 12.84 -4.61 1.12
CA ARG A 276 13.40 -4.79 2.47
C ARG A 276 12.99 -3.70 3.44
N ASP A 277 12.92 -2.44 3.00
CA ASP A 277 12.42 -1.37 3.87
C ASP A 277 10.93 -1.55 4.19
N LEU A 278 10.15 -2.09 3.25
CA LEU A 278 8.76 -2.49 3.55
C LEU A 278 8.69 -3.66 4.54
N ALA A 279 9.60 -4.63 4.44
CA ALA A 279 9.67 -5.75 5.40
C ALA A 279 10.01 -5.25 6.81
N ARG A 280 10.86 -4.22 6.94
CA ARG A 280 11.13 -3.56 8.24
C ARG A 280 9.87 -2.91 8.83
N VAL A 281 9.02 -2.30 8.01
CA VAL A 281 7.71 -1.77 8.47
C VAL A 281 6.85 -2.90 9.03
N GLY A 282 6.76 -4.04 8.32
CA GLY A 282 6.03 -5.22 8.80
C GLY A 282 6.57 -5.76 10.12
N GLU A 283 7.90 -5.84 10.27
CA GLU A 283 8.52 -6.31 11.51
C GLU A 283 8.28 -5.35 12.67
N MET A 284 8.36 -4.04 12.43
CA MET A 284 8.04 -3.04 13.45
C MET A 284 6.60 -3.18 13.95
N MET A 285 5.65 -3.44 13.06
CA MET A 285 4.27 -3.74 13.43
C MET A 285 4.16 -5.07 14.21
N ARG A 286 4.87 -6.13 13.77
CA ARG A 286 4.92 -7.41 14.50
C ARG A 286 5.48 -7.25 15.92
N GLN A 287 6.44 -6.35 16.11
CA GLN A 287 7.07 -6.00 17.40
C GLN A 287 6.28 -4.95 18.20
N GLY A 288 4.99 -4.77 17.92
CA GLY A 288 4.15 -3.86 18.70
C GLY A 288 4.55 -2.39 18.60
N GLY A 289 5.09 -1.97 17.45
CA GLY A 289 5.46 -0.58 17.16
C GLY A 289 6.92 -0.23 17.47
N THR A 290 7.78 -1.23 17.69
CA THR A 290 9.18 -1.03 18.07
C THR A 290 10.11 -1.45 16.94
N ALA A 291 11.12 -0.63 16.63
CA ALA A 291 12.22 -0.98 15.75
C ALA A 291 13.54 -0.49 16.36
N ASN A 292 14.63 -1.26 16.21
CA ASN A 292 15.96 -0.90 16.70
C ASN A 292 15.97 -0.48 18.19
N GLY A 293 15.17 -1.14 19.04
CA GLY A 293 15.05 -0.81 20.46
C GLY A 293 14.27 0.47 20.79
N ARG A 294 13.72 1.16 19.78
CA ARG A 294 12.93 2.39 19.94
C ARG A 294 11.46 2.15 19.60
N ARG A 295 10.56 2.60 20.47
CA ARG A 295 9.13 2.69 20.15
C ARG A 295 8.91 3.83 19.17
N ILE A 296 8.38 3.49 17.99
CA ILE A 296 8.00 4.42 16.93
C ILE A 296 6.50 4.67 17.01
N VAL A 297 5.72 3.59 17.06
CA VAL A 297 4.25 3.64 17.12
C VAL A 297 3.78 3.25 18.53
N PRO A 298 2.78 3.94 19.10
CA PRO A 298 2.19 3.53 20.36
C PRO A 298 1.74 2.06 20.32
N GLN A 299 2.08 1.29 21.36
CA GLN A 299 1.70 -0.14 21.42
C GLN A 299 0.19 -0.32 21.37
N ALA A 300 -0.55 0.60 21.98
CA ALA A 300 -2.01 0.60 21.98
C ALA A 300 -2.57 0.72 20.56
N TRP A 301 -2.00 1.60 19.73
CA TRP A 301 -2.38 1.75 18.33
C TRP A 301 -2.10 0.49 17.51
N VAL A 302 -0.94 -0.14 17.71
CA VAL A 302 -0.60 -1.38 16.99
C VAL A 302 -1.54 -2.51 17.40
N ARG A 303 -1.79 -2.70 18.71
CA ARG A 303 -2.74 -3.70 19.21
C ARG A 303 -4.15 -3.46 18.64
N ASP A 304 -4.61 -2.21 18.64
CA ASP A 304 -5.91 -1.83 18.05
C ASP A 304 -5.95 -2.23 16.58
N THR A 305 -4.95 -1.81 15.80
CA THR A 305 -4.79 -2.09 14.38
C THR A 305 -4.83 -3.58 14.05
N THR A 306 -4.27 -4.45 14.90
CA THR A 306 -4.14 -5.88 14.60
C THR A 306 -5.25 -6.75 15.21
N SER A 307 -6.17 -6.19 16.01
CA SER A 307 -7.20 -7.00 16.70
C SER A 307 -8.61 -6.42 16.77
N ALA A 308 -8.78 -5.11 16.61
CA ALA A 308 -10.05 -4.42 16.88
C ALA A 308 -10.94 -4.17 15.65
N GLY A 309 -10.68 -4.84 14.52
CA GLY A 309 -11.51 -4.67 13.32
C GLY A 309 -12.94 -5.18 13.52
N SER A 310 -13.92 -4.53 12.89
CA SER A 310 -15.32 -4.95 12.99
C SER A 310 -15.62 -6.10 12.03
N SER A 311 -15.94 -7.27 12.59
CA SER A 311 -16.40 -8.42 11.80
C SER A 311 -17.74 -8.12 11.12
N ASP A 312 -18.67 -7.46 11.81
CA ASP A 312 -20.01 -7.17 11.26
C ASP A 312 -19.94 -6.22 10.07
N ALA A 313 -19.09 -5.19 10.14
CA ALA A 313 -18.91 -4.27 9.03
C ALA A 313 -18.25 -4.96 7.83
N TRP A 314 -17.27 -5.84 8.09
CA TRP A 314 -16.62 -6.63 7.07
C TRP A 314 -17.58 -7.59 6.37
N GLN A 315 -18.43 -8.31 7.11
CA GLN A 315 -19.41 -9.25 6.55
C GLN A 315 -20.48 -8.57 5.68
N ARG A 316 -20.73 -7.27 5.89
CA ARG A 316 -21.59 -6.47 5.01
C ARG A 316 -20.87 -5.92 3.77
N GLY A 317 -19.55 -6.02 3.72
CA GLY A 317 -18.71 -5.44 2.67
C GLY A 317 -18.41 -6.39 1.50
N GLU A 318 -17.67 -5.88 0.53
CA GLU A 318 -17.43 -6.54 -0.77
C GLU A 318 -16.26 -7.56 -0.73
N MET A 319 -15.40 -7.51 0.30
CA MET A 319 -14.13 -8.28 0.37
C MET A 319 -14.24 -9.64 1.10
N VAL A 320 -15.45 -10.07 1.45
CA VAL A 320 -15.68 -11.35 2.17
C VAL A 320 -15.18 -12.55 1.37
N HIS A 321 -15.22 -12.48 0.03
CA HIS A 321 -14.74 -13.54 -0.85
C HIS A 321 -13.25 -13.85 -0.66
N LEU A 322 -12.43 -12.82 -0.38
CA LEU A 322 -10.98 -12.97 -0.16
C LEU A 322 -10.68 -13.44 1.27
N PHE A 323 -11.33 -12.83 2.27
CA PHE A 323 -11.21 -13.22 3.68
C PHE A 323 -12.59 -13.47 4.30
N PRO A 324 -13.08 -14.72 4.32
CA PRO A 324 -14.40 -15.05 4.86
C PRO A 324 -14.56 -14.69 6.35
N ASN A 325 -13.48 -14.76 7.13
CA ASN A 325 -13.44 -14.37 8.55
C ASN A 325 -12.69 -13.06 8.75
N GLY A 326 -12.64 -12.24 7.70
CA GLY A 326 -11.82 -11.04 7.66
C GLY A 326 -12.35 -9.93 8.54
N ARG A 327 -11.46 -8.97 8.80
CA ARG A 327 -11.78 -7.67 9.41
C ARG A 327 -10.86 -6.61 8.80
N TYR A 328 -11.18 -5.36 9.05
CA TYR A 328 -10.34 -4.22 8.67
C TYR A 328 -10.28 -3.20 9.80
N ARG A 329 -9.08 -2.67 10.08
CA ARG A 329 -8.85 -1.66 11.12
C ARG A 329 -7.64 -0.82 10.76
N ASN A 330 -7.72 0.50 10.91
CA ASN A 330 -6.60 1.41 10.66
C ASN A 330 -5.85 1.15 9.33
N LYS A 331 -6.55 0.96 8.23
CA LYS A 331 -5.94 0.65 6.93
C LYS A 331 -5.19 -0.69 6.81
N TRP A 332 -5.42 -1.64 7.71
CA TRP A 332 -4.85 -2.99 7.66
C TRP A 332 -5.94 -4.06 7.54
N TYR A 333 -5.66 -5.06 6.72
CA TYR A 333 -6.48 -6.26 6.59
C TYR A 333 -6.11 -7.25 7.69
N GLN A 334 -7.12 -7.90 8.26
CA GLN A 334 -6.98 -8.98 9.23
C GLN A 334 -7.67 -10.23 8.63
N PRO A 335 -6.93 -11.18 8.03
CA PRO A 335 -7.53 -12.35 7.37
C PRO A 335 -8.35 -13.30 8.28
N GLY A 336 -8.20 -13.18 9.60
CA GLY A 336 -8.96 -13.96 10.59
C GLY A 336 -8.22 -15.16 11.20
N ASP A 337 -6.93 -15.32 10.90
CA ASP A 337 -6.06 -16.41 11.41
C ASP A 337 -4.89 -15.90 12.26
N GLY A 338 -4.96 -14.64 12.71
CA GLY A 338 -3.92 -13.99 13.51
C GLY A 338 -2.84 -13.26 12.70
N ALA A 339 -2.78 -13.50 11.39
CA ALA A 339 -2.00 -12.66 10.49
C ALA A 339 -2.67 -11.30 10.25
N PHE A 340 -1.90 -10.36 9.71
CA PHE A 340 -2.41 -9.10 9.19
C PHE A 340 -1.59 -8.67 7.98
N CYS A 341 -2.18 -7.88 7.09
CA CYS A 341 -1.52 -7.50 5.84
C CYS A 341 -1.93 -6.14 5.28
N GLY A 342 -1.05 -5.60 4.44
CA GLY A 342 -1.34 -4.56 3.47
C GLY A 342 -1.41 -5.17 2.07
N ILE A 343 -2.39 -4.74 1.28
CA ILE A 343 -2.65 -5.25 -0.08
C ILE A 343 -2.70 -4.06 -1.03
N GLY A 344 -2.04 -4.19 -2.18
CA GLY A 344 -2.07 -3.24 -3.29
C GLY A 344 -2.38 -3.93 -4.61
N ILE A 345 -3.07 -3.20 -5.50
CA ILE A 345 -3.37 -3.65 -6.86
C ILE A 345 -2.10 -4.06 -7.61
N HIS A 346 -2.27 -4.87 -8.65
CA HIS A 346 -1.18 -5.47 -9.42
C HIS A 346 -0.26 -6.40 -8.60
N GLY A 347 -0.76 -6.95 -7.48
CA GLY A 347 -0.09 -7.99 -6.72
C GLY A 347 0.90 -7.51 -5.64
N GLN A 348 0.64 -6.36 -5.00
CA GLN A 348 1.48 -5.91 -3.88
C GLN A 348 1.00 -6.51 -2.57
N TRP A 349 1.89 -7.18 -1.84
CA TRP A 349 1.59 -7.79 -0.55
C TRP A 349 2.66 -7.44 0.47
N LEU A 350 2.21 -6.93 1.61
CA LEU A 350 2.95 -6.95 2.88
C LEU A 350 2.18 -7.86 3.82
N TYR A 351 2.68 -9.06 4.05
CA TYR A 351 2.05 -10.07 4.89
C TYR A 351 2.86 -10.29 6.17
N VAL A 352 2.19 -10.22 7.31
CA VAL A 352 2.80 -10.38 8.63
C VAL A 352 2.10 -11.51 9.37
N ASP A 353 2.86 -12.52 9.77
CA ASP A 353 2.39 -13.67 10.53
C ASP A 353 3.13 -13.72 11.88
N PRO A 354 2.53 -13.17 12.94
CA PRO A 354 3.14 -13.19 14.27
C PRO A 354 3.37 -14.61 14.81
N SER A 355 2.55 -15.59 14.43
CA SER A 355 2.62 -16.96 14.97
C SER A 355 3.88 -17.70 14.51
N THR A 356 4.32 -17.40 13.29
CA THR A 356 5.57 -17.92 12.72
C THR A 356 6.72 -16.92 12.83
N GLY A 357 6.50 -15.71 13.35
CA GLY A 357 7.54 -14.68 13.41
C GLY A 357 7.99 -14.19 12.03
N THR A 358 7.12 -14.27 11.03
CA THR A 358 7.46 -14.04 9.61
C THR A 358 6.86 -12.75 9.08
N VAL A 359 7.63 -12.03 8.26
CA VAL A 359 7.15 -10.94 7.40
C VAL A 359 7.54 -11.26 5.96
N ILE A 360 6.57 -11.20 5.05
CA ILE A 360 6.77 -11.48 3.62
C ILE A 360 6.33 -10.26 2.83
N VAL A 361 7.23 -9.76 1.98
CA VAL A 361 6.93 -8.73 1.00
C VAL A 361 6.99 -9.34 -0.38
N LYS A 362 5.90 -9.20 -1.14
CA LYS A 362 5.82 -9.55 -2.56
C LYS A 362 5.40 -8.30 -3.33
N MET A 363 6.21 -7.88 -4.29
CA MET A 363 5.91 -6.77 -5.19
C MET A 363 5.82 -7.31 -6.61
N SER A 364 4.87 -6.78 -7.38
CA SER A 364 4.49 -7.35 -8.67
C SER A 364 4.06 -6.29 -9.67
N SER A 365 4.07 -6.68 -10.94
CA SER A 365 3.59 -5.89 -12.07
C SER A 365 2.51 -6.66 -12.85
N GLN A 366 1.59 -7.31 -12.12
CA GLN A 366 0.51 -8.12 -12.69
C GLN A 366 -0.30 -7.33 -13.73
N PRO A 367 -0.70 -7.95 -14.85
CA PRO A 367 -1.43 -7.27 -15.92
C PRO A 367 -2.72 -6.61 -15.45
N GLU A 368 -3.53 -7.37 -14.71
CA GLU A 368 -4.78 -6.86 -14.17
C GLU A 368 -4.54 -6.19 -12.81
N PRO A 369 -5.22 -5.06 -12.53
CA PRO A 369 -5.13 -4.41 -11.23
C PRO A 369 -5.70 -5.29 -10.10
N ILE A 370 -6.74 -6.07 -10.38
CA ILE A 370 -7.42 -6.99 -9.46
C ILE A 370 -7.73 -8.29 -10.22
N ASP A 371 -7.37 -9.43 -9.63
CA ASP A 371 -7.63 -10.78 -10.15
C ASP A 371 -7.97 -11.67 -8.94
N ASP A 372 -9.26 -11.79 -8.62
CA ASP A 372 -9.70 -12.48 -7.38
C ASP A 372 -9.17 -13.93 -7.28
N PRO A 373 -9.17 -14.76 -8.35
CA PRO A 373 -8.53 -16.07 -8.32
C PRO A 373 -7.03 -16.00 -7.97
N LEU A 374 -6.28 -15.11 -8.61
CA LEU A 374 -4.84 -14.97 -8.34
C LEU A 374 -4.55 -14.39 -6.96
N ASP A 375 -5.37 -13.47 -6.47
CA ASP A 375 -5.27 -12.90 -5.12
C ASP A 375 -5.51 -13.99 -4.06
N ALA A 376 -6.49 -14.86 -4.28
CA ALA A 376 -6.74 -16.00 -3.40
C ALA A 376 -5.56 -17.00 -3.38
N ASP A 377 -4.90 -17.22 -4.52
CA ASP A 377 -3.66 -17.98 -4.59
C ASP A 377 -2.48 -17.25 -3.93
N CYS A 378 -2.37 -15.92 -4.05
CA CYS A 378 -1.36 -15.12 -3.35
C CYS A 378 -1.50 -15.27 -1.83
N VAL A 379 -2.72 -15.22 -1.30
CA VAL A 379 -2.99 -15.46 0.12
C VAL A 379 -2.55 -16.87 0.53
N ALA A 380 -2.88 -17.89 -0.27
CA ALA A 380 -2.48 -19.28 0.00
C ALA A 380 -0.95 -19.44 -0.04
N PHE A 381 -0.30 -18.83 -1.03
CA PHE A 381 1.15 -18.81 -1.19
C PHE A 381 1.85 -18.20 0.03
N LEU A 382 1.43 -17.00 0.45
CA LEU A 382 2.02 -16.28 1.58
C LEU A 382 1.87 -17.06 2.89
N LYS A 383 0.71 -17.68 3.11
CA LYS A 383 0.43 -18.55 4.28
C LYS A 383 1.26 -19.83 4.29
N ALA A 384 1.46 -20.44 3.12
CA ALA A 384 2.26 -21.65 3.02
C ALA A 384 3.75 -21.32 3.22
N LEU A 385 4.24 -20.26 2.58
CA LEU A 385 5.60 -19.79 2.70
C LEU A 385 5.95 -19.37 4.14
N SER A 386 5.03 -18.74 4.87
CA SER A 386 5.28 -18.35 6.28
C SER A 386 5.50 -19.54 7.21
N LYS A 387 4.94 -20.71 6.88
CA LYS A 387 5.10 -21.95 7.65
C LYS A 387 6.33 -22.75 7.26
N MET A 388 6.88 -22.50 6.07
CA MET A 388 8.08 -23.19 5.56
C MET A 388 9.38 -22.62 6.14
N VAL A 389 9.39 -21.34 6.51
CA VAL A 389 10.60 -20.60 6.92
C VAL A 389 10.78 -20.46 8.42
#